data_AF-B0TGA3-F1
#
_entry.id   AF-B0TGA3-F1
#
_cell.length_a   1.000
_cell.length_b   1.000
_cell.length_c   1.000
_cell.angle_alpha   90.00
_cell.angle_beta   90.00
_cell.angle_gamma   90.00
#
_symmetry.space_group_name_H-M   'P 1'
#
loop_
_entity.id
_entity.type
_entity.pdbx_description
1 polymer ?
#
loop_
_entity_poly.entity_id
_entity_poly.type
_entity_poly.pdbx_seq_one_letter_code
_entity_poly.pdbx_strand_id
1 'polypeptide(L)' 'MAIYQCAKCGEVVDKRCKPGKCPKCGAPKDELIKQEGQASGGKCCG' A
#
# COMPACT_ATOMS: atom_id res chain seq x y z
N MET A 1 -0.22 10.57 9.90
CA MET A 1 0.28 9.19 9.73
C MET A 1 -0.15 8.75 8.34
N ALA A 2 0.60 7.87 7.67
CA ALA A 2 0.26 7.40 6.33
C ALA A 2 -0.03 5.90 6.40
N ILE A 3 -1.12 5.49 5.77
CA ILE A 3 -1.49 4.08 5.69
C ILE A 3 -0.82 3.49 4.46
N TYR A 4 -0.19 2.32 4.59
CA TYR A 4 0.43 1.56 3.51
C TYR A 4 -0.16 0.16 3.49
N GLN A 5 -0.84 -0.21 2.41
CA GLN A 5 -1.34 -1.56 2.22
C GLN A 5 -0.35 -2.39 1.41
N CYS A 6 -0.01 -3.57 1.89
CA CYS A 6 0.83 -4.53 1.18
C CYS A 6 0.00 -5.23 0.09
N ALA A 7 0.38 -5.05 -1.17
CA ALA A 7 -0.27 -5.71 -2.32
C ALA A 7 -0.04 -7.24 -2.35
N LYS A 8 1.03 -7.73 -1.70
CA LYS A 8 1.35 -9.17 -1.67
C LYS A 8 0.52 -9.98 -0.68
N CYS A 9 0.27 -9.44 0.51
CA CYS A 9 -0.40 -10.14 1.60
C CYS A 9 -1.65 -9.44 2.14
N GLY A 10 -1.94 -8.23 1.68
CA GLY A 10 -3.08 -7.43 2.13
C GLY A 10 -2.86 -6.65 3.43
N GLU A 11 -1.70 -6.80 4.10
CA GLU A 11 -1.44 -6.17 5.40
C GLU A 11 -1.50 -4.64 5.32
N VAL A 12 -2.23 -4.02 6.25
CA VAL A 12 -2.36 -2.57 6.36
C VAL A 12 -1.42 -2.05 7.45
N VAL A 13 -0.49 -1.19 7.06
CA VAL A 13 0.56 -0.62 7.92
C VAL A 13 0.34 0.88 8.07
N ASP A 14 -0.06 1.34 9.25
CA ASP A 14 -0.06 2.77 9.59
C ASP A 14 1.32 3.19 10.13
N LYS A 15 2.04 4.01 9.36
CA LYS A 15 3.33 4.59 9.79
C LYS A 15 3.53 5.99 9.25
N ARG A 16 4.33 6.79 9.95
CA ARG A 16 4.71 8.13 9.49
C ARG A 16 5.59 8.11 8.24
N CYS A 17 6.40 7.07 8.06
CA CYS A 17 7.29 6.89 6.92
C CYS A 17 7.04 5.53 6.25
N LYS A 18 7.25 5.46 4.93
CA LYS A 18 7.07 4.23 4.14
C LYS A 18 8.03 3.14 4.65
N PRO A 19 7.54 2.00 5.14
CA PRO A 19 8.40 0.93 5.61
C PRO A 19 9.20 0.32 4.44
N GLY A 20 10.47 -0.04 4.70
CA GLY A 20 11.34 -0.65 3.69
C GLY A 20 10.91 -2.06 3.28
N LYS A 21 10.22 -2.77 4.17
CA LYS A 21 9.64 -4.09 3.96
C LYS A 21 8.34 -4.25 4.74
N CYS A 22 7.44 -5.10 4.26
CA CYS A 22 6.20 -5.45 4.96
C CYS A 22 6.54 -6.23 6.24
N PRO A 23 6.01 -5.83 7.41
CA PRO A 23 6.31 -6.49 8.69
C PRO A 23 5.69 -7.88 8.82
N LYS A 24 4.67 -8.22 8.02
CA LYS A 24 4.03 -9.54 8.03
C LYS A 24 4.73 -10.56 7.15
N CYS A 25 4.98 -10.21 5.89
CA CYS A 25 5.40 -11.17 4.87
C CYS A 25 6.81 -10.90 4.32
N GLY A 26 7.45 -9.80 4.72
CA GLY A 26 8.78 -9.43 4.23
C GLY A 26 8.82 -8.88 2.80
N ALA A 27 7.67 -8.61 2.17
CA ALA A 27 7.59 -7.99 0.85
C ALA A 27 8.35 -6.65 0.81
N PRO A 28 9.01 -6.29 -0.30
CA PRO A 28 9.72 -5.01 -0.43
C PRO A 28 8.76 -3.81 -0.44
N LYS A 29 9.31 -2.61 -0.23
CA LYS A 29 8.56 -1.34 -0.24
C LYS A 29 7.81 -1.05 -1.55
N ASP A 30 8.23 -1.66 -2.66
CA ASP A 30 7.55 -1.55 -3.95
C ASP A 30 6.13 -2.13 -3.90
N GLU A 31 5.92 -3.17 -3.09
CA GLU A 31 4.61 -3.79 -2.87
C GLU A 31 3.80 -3.12 -1.74
N LEU A 32 4.32 -2.07 -1.10
CA LEU A 32 3.60 -1.29 -0.10
C LEU A 32 2.99 -0.06 -0.75
N ILE A 33 1.68 -0.10 -0.99
CA ILE A 33 0.91 0.96 -1.65
C ILE A 33 0.38 1.92 -0.60
N LYS A 34 0.72 3.20 -0.73
CA LYS A 34 0.23 4.23 0.19
C LYS A 34 -1.26 4.46 -0.07
N GLN A 35 -2.07 4.29 0.97
CA GLN A 35 -3.50 4.56 0.99
C GLN A 35 -3.69 5.98 1.52
N GLU A 36 -3.59 6.96 0.63
CA GLU A 36 -4.06 8.33 0.85
C GLU A 36 -5.39 8.44 0.11
N GLY A 37 -6.43 8.96 0.74
CA GLY A 37 -7.80 8.88 0.21
C GLY A 37 -7.94 9.30 -1.25
N GLN A 38 -8.56 8.41 -2.05
CA GLN A 38 -9.05 8.57 -3.45
C GLN A 38 -7.98 8.72 -4.56
N ALA A 39 -8.14 8.19 -5.78
CA ALA A 39 -9.21 7.44 -6.42
C ALA A 39 -8.64 6.67 -7.63
N SER A 40 -9.18 5.48 -7.88
CA SER A 40 -9.61 4.99 -9.19
C SER A 40 -8.87 5.52 -10.43
N GLY A 41 -7.82 4.82 -10.86
CA GLY A 41 -7.49 4.75 -12.28
C GLY A 41 -8.63 4.04 -13.00
N GLY A 42 -9.40 4.80 -13.76
CA GLY A 42 -10.71 4.42 -14.27
C GLY A 42 -10.70 3.18 -15.15
N LYS A 43 -11.57 2.24 -14.80
CA LYS A 43 -12.46 1.60 -15.78
C LYS A 43 -13.38 2.72 -16.30
N CYS A 44 -13.22 3.14 -17.56
CA CYS A 44 -14.27 3.80 -18.32
C CYS A 44 -14.00 3.66 -19.82
N CYS A 45 -14.89 2.91 -20.50
CA CYS A 45 -15.08 2.75 -21.95
C CYS A 45 -13.93 2.13 -22.75
N GLY A 46 -14.13 1.18 -23.66
CA GLY A 46 -15.32 0.61 -24.27
C GLY A 46 -14.84 -0.22 -25.47
#